data_AF-A0A661SEI6-F1
#
_entry.id   AF-A0A661SEI6-F1
#
_cell.length_a   1.000
_cell.length_b   1.000
_cell.length_c   1.000
_cell.angle_alpha   90.00
_cell.angle_beta   90.00
_cell.angle_gamma   90.00
#
_symmetry.space_group_name_H-M   'P 1'
#
loop_
_entity.id
_entity.type
_entity.pdbx_description
1 polymer ?
#
loop_
_entity_poly.entity_id
_entity_poly.type
_entity_poly.pdbx_seq_one_letter_code
_entity_poly.pdbx_strand_id
1 'polypeptide(L)' 'MNNNWMKENTFHHSEFRDLDHLVREKKQKNLSISLCLPTLNEEKTIAKEIIIFKSELMTRYPLLDEIV' A
#
# COMPACT_ATOMS: atom_id res chain seq x y z
N MET A 1 -26.48 -12.24 -2.23
CA MET A 1 -25.64 -11.08 -1.86
C MET A 1 -26.36 -9.82 -2.30
N ASN A 2 -26.42 -8.80 -1.45
CA ASN A 2 -27.18 -7.58 -1.75
C ASN A 2 -26.39 -6.71 -2.75
N ASN A 3 -26.93 -6.46 -3.94
CA ASN A 3 -26.22 -5.74 -5.02
C ASN A 3 -25.72 -4.35 -4.61
N ASN A 4 -26.40 -3.69 -3.66
CA ASN A 4 -26.00 -2.37 -3.17
C ASN A 4 -24.64 -2.39 -2.46
N TRP A 5 -24.36 -3.42 -1.65
CA TRP A 5 -23.10 -3.50 -0.89
C TRP A 5 -21.89 -3.55 -1.83
N MET A 6 -21.98 -4.34 -2.91
CA MET A 6 -20.90 -4.45 -3.89
C MET A 6 -20.60 -3.11 -4.56
N LYS A 7 -21.64 -2.33 -4.87
CA LYS A 7 -21.48 -1.01 -5.49
C LYS A 7 -20.85 0.02 -4.54
N GLU A 8 -21.18 -0.06 -3.25
CA GLU A 8 -20.71 0.89 -2.23
C GLU A 8 -19.32 0.55 -1.67
N ASN A 9 -18.86 -0.70 -1.81
CA ASN A 9 -17.60 -1.19 -1.24
C ASN A 9 -16.57 -1.62 -2.31
N THR A 10 -16.80 -1.26 -3.57
CA THR A 10 -15.83 -1.46 -4.67
C THR A 10 -15.27 -0.11 -5.08
N PHE A 11 -13.94 0.01 -5.00
CA PHE A 11 -13.23 1.24 -5.36
C PHE A 11 -12.24 0.98 -6.48
N HIS A 12 -11.99 1.99 -7.30
CA HIS A 12 -10.94 1.99 -8.28
C HIS A 12 -9.67 2.60 -7.68
N HIS A 13 -8.50 2.01 -7.94
CA HIS A 13 -7.22 2.49 -7.41
C HIS A 13 -6.94 3.97 -7.73
N SER A 14 -7.54 4.48 -8.81
CA SER A 14 -7.42 5.88 -9.21
C SER A 14 -7.93 6.89 -8.18
N GLU A 15 -8.89 6.46 -7.35
CA GLU A 15 -9.51 7.28 -6.30
C GLU A 15 -8.52 7.57 -5.17
N PHE A 16 -7.44 6.77 -5.07
CA PHE A 16 -6.38 6.90 -4.07
C PHE A 16 -5.04 7.34 -4.67
N ARG A 17 -5.05 8.08 -5.79
CA ARG A 17 -3.84 8.54 -6.49
C ARG A 17 -3.02 9.58 -5.71
N ASP A 18 -3.65 10.35 -4.83
CA ASP A 18 -2.95 11.34 -3.99
C ASP A 18 -2.34 10.65 -2.77
N LEU A 19 -1.09 10.18 -2.92
CA LEU A 19 -0.36 9.50 -1.85
C LEU A 19 -0.03 10.43 -0.67
N ASP A 20 0.18 11.73 -0.91
CA ASP A 20 0.43 12.71 0.15
C ASP A 20 -0.80 12.87 1.05
N HIS A 21 -2.00 12.84 0.47
CA HIS A 21 -3.24 12.77 1.24
C HIS A 21 -3.31 11.49 2.09
N LEU A 22 -2.99 10.32 1.54
CA LEU A 22 -2.98 9.07 2.32
C LEU A 22 -1.99 9.12 3.49
N VAL A 23 -0.79 9.66 3.28
CA VAL A 23 0.22 9.83 4.34
C VAL A 23 -0.29 10.78 5.43
N ARG A 24 -0.98 11.87 5.07
CA ARG A 24 -1.60 12.78 6.04
C ARG A 24 -2.68 12.06 6.87
N GLU A 25 -3.56 11.32 6.22
CA GLU A 25 -4.62 10.55 6.90
C GLU A 25 -4.06 9.50 7.84
N LYS A 26 -3.04 8.74 7.41
CA LYS A 26 -2.31 7.78 8.25
C LYS A 26 -1.78 8.45 9.52
N LYS A 27 -1.11 9.61 9.38
CA LYS A 27 -0.54 10.37 10.50
C LYS A 27 -1.62 10.89 11.45
N GLN A 28 -2.70 11.44 10.91
CA GLN A 28 -3.83 11.92 11.72
C GLN A 28 -4.47 10.80 12.53
N LYS A 29 -4.56 9.60 11.96
CA LYS A 29 -5.10 8.40 12.61
C LYS A 29 -4.09 7.67 13.49
N ASN A 30 -2.83 8.14 13.55
CA ASN A 30 -1.73 7.52 14.28
C ASN A 30 -1.54 6.02 13.95
N LEU A 31 -1.57 5.68 12.66
CA LEU A 31 -1.44 4.31 12.18
C LEU A 31 -0.01 3.99 11.71
N SER A 32 0.38 2.73 11.88
CA SER A 32 1.57 2.13 11.27
C SER A 32 1.15 1.04 10.26
N ILE A 33 1.88 0.91 9.17
CA ILE A 33 1.63 -0.05 8.10
C ILE A 33 2.91 -0.84 7.81
N SER A 34 2.88 -2.14 8.10
CA SER A 34 3.94 -3.09 7.74
C SER A 34 3.51 -3.89 6.51
N LEU A 35 4.39 -3.98 5.51
CA LEU A 35 4.18 -4.80 4.31
C LEU A 35 4.85 -6.17 4.50
N CYS A 36 4.05 -7.23 4.50
CA CYS A 36 4.53 -8.61 4.46
C CYS A 36 4.51 -9.12 3.02
N LEU A 37 5.62 -9.70 2.56
CA LEU A 37 5.72 -10.34 1.24
C LEU A 37 5.86 -11.86 1.40
N PRO A 38 4.74 -12.62 1.43
CA PRO A 38 4.80 -14.07 1.48
C PRO A 38 5.37 -14.60 0.16
N THR A 39 6.57 -15.16 0.19
CA THR A 39 7.27 -15.61 -1.02
C THR A 39 7.82 -17.04 -0.88
N LEU A 40 7.90 -17.74 -2.01
CA LEU A 40 8.55 -19.04 -2.13
C LEU A 40 9.18 -19.13 -3.53
N ASN A 41 10.50 -19.31 -3.61
CA ASN A 41 11.26 -19.39 -4.87
C ASN A 41 11.20 -18.13 -5.77
N GLU A 42 11.02 -16.94 -5.19
CA GLU A 42 10.90 -15.65 -5.90
C GLU A 42 12.23 -14.87 -6.01
N GLU A 43 13.37 -15.56 -5.91
CA GLU A 43 14.72 -14.95 -5.90
C GLU A 43 15.01 -14.03 -7.11
N LYS A 44 14.37 -14.30 -8.25
CA LYS A 44 14.58 -13.56 -9.52
C LYS A 44 13.67 -12.34 -9.68
N THR A 45 12.64 -12.21 -8.85
CA THR A 45 11.52 -11.27 -9.04
C THR A 45 11.38 -10.33 -7.84
N ILE A 46 11.57 -10.84 -6.62
CA ILE A 46 11.30 -10.12 -5.37
C ILE A 46 12.10 -8.83 -5.21
N ALA A 47 13.32 -8.79 -5.73
CA ALA A 47 14.20 -7.62 -5.62
C ALA A 47 13.56 -6.37 -6.23
N LYS A 48 12.89 -6.51 -7.39
CA LYS A 48 12.27 -5.38 -8.09
C LYS A 48 11.09 -4.81 -7.30
N GLU A 49 10.28 -5.68 -6.71
CA GLU A 49 9.15 -5.27 -5.88
C GLU A 49 9.61 -4.52 -4.64
N ILE A 50 10.60 -5.05 -3.92
CA ILE A 50 11.19 -4.40 -2.74
C ILE A 50 11.73 -3.01 -3.10
N ILE A 51 12.44 -2.88 -4.23
CA ILE A 51 12.98 -1.59 -4.69
C ILE A 51 11.86 -0.57 -4.93
N ILE A 52 10.77 -0.98 -5.60
CA ILE A 52 9.64 -0.10 -5.88
C ILE A 52 8.96 0.33 -4.56
N PHE A 53 8.67 -0.60 -3.66
CA PHE A 53 8.04 -0.27 -2.38
C PHE A 53 8.92 0.64 -1.51
N LYS A 54 10.23 0.37 -1.43
CA LYS A 54 11.15 1.23 -0.66
C LYS A 54 11.29 2.63 -1.26
N SER A 55 11.44 2.73 -2.57
CA SER A 55 11.63 4.02 -3.25
C SER A 55 10.36 4.86 -3.22
N GLU A 56 9.22 4.30 -3.61
CA GLU A 56 7.96 5.05 -3.73
C GLU A 56 7.22 5.19 -2.40
N LEU A 57 7.12 4.13 -1.60
CA LEU A 57 6.20 4.08 -0.44
C LEU A 57 6.88 4.16 0.94
N MET A 58 8.22 4.18 1.01
CA MET A 58 8.95 4.49 2.25
C MET A 58 9.74 5.80 2.13
N THR A 59 10.43 6.00 1.01
CA THR A 59 11.31 7.16 0.82
C THR A 59 10.56 8.37 0.28
N ARG A 60 9.90 8.24 -0.87
CA ARG A 60 9.23 9.35 -1.54
C ARG A 60 7.91 9.74 -0.84
N TYR A 61 7.06 8.75 -0.60
CA TYR A 61 5.81 8.91 0.15
C TYR A 61 5.85 7.95 1.34
N PRO A 62 6.12 8.40 2.58
CA PRO A 62 6.34 7.52 3.74
C PRO A 62 5.03 6.90 4.27
N LEU A 63 4.38 6.10 3.43
CA LEU A 63 3.13 5.43 3.70
C LEU A 63 3.37 4.09 4.39
N LEU A 64 4.38 3.33 3.96
CA LEU A 64 4.86 2.11 4.63
C LEU A 64 5.92 2.46 5.67
N ASP A 65 5.87 1.80 6.82
CA ASP A 65 6.84 1.96 7.91
C ASP A 65 7.87 0.83 7.93
N GLU A 66 7.46 -0.36 7.46
CA GLU A 66 8.25 -1.57 7.55
C GLU A 66 7.97 -2.51 6.36
N ILE A 67 8.97 -3.29 5.97
CA ILE A 67 8.83 -4.45 5.08
C ILE A 67 9.38 -5.65 5.84
N VAL A 68 8.56 -6.69 6.04
CA VAL A 68 8.82 -7.89 6.85
C VAL A 68 8.78 -9.17 6.01
#